data_AF-A0A218Z2R3-F1
#
_entry.id   AF-A0A218Z2R3-F1
#
_cell.length_a   1.000
_cell.length_b   1.000
_cell.length_c   1.000
_cell.angle_alpha   90.00
_cell.angle_beta   90.00
_cell.angle_gamma   90.00
#
_symmetry.space_group_name_H-M   'P 1'
#
loop_
_entity.id
_entity.type
_entity.pdbx_description
1 polymer ?
#
loop_
_entity_poly.entity_id
_entity_poly.type
_entity_poly.pdbx_seq_one_letter_code
_entity_poly.pdbx_strand_id
1 'polypeptide(L)'
;MKFAHPYIQDDTSPQHWLKIFVAYNLNITQAFYTHSKILVSALNGPAIGISAALIAFSDFIYCLPSKFLLTPFSSLGLVAEGGASRVFVQRLGISKANEALIMSKRITAEELLQVGFVNKIFDVEKGEDEKFRNCAARG
;
A
#
# COMPACT_ATOMS: atom_id res chain seq x y z
N MET A 1 -2.79 -45.85 14.74
CA MET A 1 -2.26 -45.66 13.37
C MET A 1 -2.83 -44.33 12.87
N LYS A 2 -2.05 -43.24 12.87
CA LYS A 2 -2.52 -41.92 12.42
C LYS A 2 -2.33 -41.85 10.90
N PHE A 3 -3.41 -41.65 10.16
CA PHE A 3 -3.35 -41.33 8.74
C PHE A 3 -2.95 -39.86 8.61
N ALA A 4 -1.70 -39.60 8.18
CA ALA A 4 -1.26 -38.27 7.76
C ALA A 4 -1.43 -38.16 6.24
N HIS A 5 -2.09 -37.09 5.78
CA HIS A 5 -2.22 -36.77 4.36
C HIS A 5 -0.82 -36.41 3.80
N PRO A 6 -0.39 -36.95 2.65
CA PRO A 6 0.99 -36.82 2.12
C PRO A 6 1.43 -35.40 1.71
N TYR A 7 0.67 -34.35 2.07
CA TYR A 7 0.90 -32.95 1.69
C TYR A 7 1.07 -31.99 2.87
N ILE A 8 1.10 -32.48 4.12
CA ILE A 8 1.44 -31.63 5.26
C ILE A 8 2.97 -31.54 5.31
N GLN A 9 3.52 -30.57 4.57
CA GLN A 9 4.89 -30.10 4.75
C GLN A 9 4.99 -29.38 6.09
N ASP A 10 6.12 -29.51 6.78
CA ASP A 10 6.43 -28.84 8.04
C ASP A 10 6.15 -27.32 7.95
N ASP A 11 5.00 -26.91 8.49
CA ASP A 11 4.44 -25.55 8.39
C ASP A 11 5.22 -24.53 9.24
N THR A 12 6.19 -24.99 10.02
CA THR A 12 6.99 -24.17 10.94
C THR A 12 8.34 -23.74 10.36
N SER A 13 8.75 -24.28 9.21
CA SER A 13 10.06 -23.99 8.60
C SER A 13 10.18 -22.50 8.19
N PRO A 14 11.28 -21.80 8.56
CA PRO A 14 11.54 -20.44 8.08
C PRO A 14 11.55 -20.32 6.55
N GLN A 15 11.99 -21.38 5.86
CA GLN A 15 12.01 -21.43 4.40
C GLN A 15 10.58 -21.52 3.81
N HIS A 16 9.65 -22.16 4.51
CA HIS A 16 8.24 -22.20 4.12
C HIS A 16 7.62 -20.80 4.18
N TRP A 17 7.77 -20.11 5.32
CA TRP A 17 7.28 -18.74 5.50
C TRP A 17 7.92 -17.75 4.52
N LEU A 18 9.23 -17.88 4.27
CA LEU A 18 9.92 -17.04 3.29
C LEU A 18 9.34 -17.23 1.88
N LYS A 19 9.13 -18.49 1.44
CA LYS A 19 8.53 -18.78 0.13
C LYS A 19 7.13 -18.19 0.01
N ILE A 20 6.31 -18.37 1.03
CA ILE A 20 4.95 -17.83 1.07
C ILE A 20 4.97 -16.30 1.01
N PHE A 21 5.77 -15.66 1.86
CA PHE A 21 5.90 -14.22 1.92
C PHE A 21 6.33 -13.63 0.57
N VAL A 22 7.39 -14.18 -0.02
CA VAL A 22 7.92 -13.74 -1.32
C VAL A 22 6.89 -13.95 -2.42
N ALA A 23 6.27 -15.13 -2.49
CA ALA A 23 5.28 -15.44 -3.52
C ALA A 23 4.07 -14.50 -3.44
N TYR A 24 3.51 -14.26 -2.26
CA TYR A 24 2.37 -13.35 -2.11
C TYR A 24 2.75 -11.91 -2.44
N ASN A 25 3.89 -11.42 -1.94
CA ASN A 25 4.36 -10.06 -2.21
C ASN A 25 4.57 -9.83 -3.70
N LEU A 26 5.26 -10.74 -4.39
CA LEU A 26 5.52 -10.60 -5.83
C LEU A 26 4.22 -10.68 -6.63
N ASN A 27 3.34 -11.65 -6.33
CA ASN A 27 2.10 -11.83 -7.08
C ASN A 27 1.17 -10.62 -6.96
N ILE A 28 0.96 -10.11 -5.74
CA ILE A 28 0.07 -8.95 -5.55
C ILE A 28 0.69 -7.68 -6.12
N THR A 29 1.99 -7.47 -5.96
CA THR A 29 2.69 -6.31 -6.54
C THR A 29 2.60 -6.33 -8.05
N GLN A 30 2.82 -7.50 -8.67
CA GLN A 30 2.70 -7.66 -10.11
C GLN A 30 1.27 -7.37 -10.58
N ALA A 31 0.25 -7.85 -9.87
CA ALA A 31 -1.14 -7.62 -10.23
C ALA A 31 -1.52 -6.13 -10.26
N PHE A 32 -1.02 -5.33 -9.31
CA PHE A 32 -1.20 -3.87 -9.31
C PHE A 32 -0.36 -3.20 -10.41
N TYR A 33 0.92 -3.56 -10.52
CA TYR A 33 1.85 -2.96 -11.48
C TYR A 33 1.42 -3.16 -12.94
N THR A 34 0.86 -4.34 -13.27
CA THR A 34 0.43 -4.67 -14.64
C THR A 34 -1.07 -4.56 -14.84
N HIS A 35 -1.79 -3.89 -13.93
CA HIS A 35 -3.24 -3.74 -14.08
C HIS A 35 -3.56 -2.96 -15.36
N SER A 36 -4.45 -3.50 -16.20
CA SER A 36 -4.70 -2.97 -17.55
C SER A 36 -5.88 -2.01 -17.65
N LYS A 37 -6.61 -1.81 -16.55
CA LYS A 37 -7.72 -0.87 -16.46
C LYS A 37 -7.32 0.31 -15.59
N ILE A 38 -8.09 1.39 -15.68
CA ILE A 38 -7.90 2.53 -14.79
C ILE A 38 -8.21 2.09 -13.36
N LEU A 39 -7.20 2.18 -12.50
CA LEU A 39 -7.26 1.81 -11.09
C LEU A 39 -7.46 3.07 -10.25
N VAL A 40 -8.60 3.15 -9.57
CA VAL A 40 -8.94 4.24 -8.63
C VAL A 40 -8.88 3.72 -7.21
N SER A 41 -8.12 4.40 -6.35
CA SER A 41 -8.03 4.09 -4.92
C SER A 41 -8.72 5.16 -4.09
N ALA A 42 -9.60 4.72 -3.19
CA ALA A 42 -10.31 5.56 -2.24
C ALA A 42 -9.82 5.23 -0.82
N LEU A 43 -8.93 6.06 -0.28
CA LEU A 43 -8.28 5.87 1.01
C LEU A 43 -9.15 6.42 2.15
N ASN A 44 -10.00 5.56 2.73
CA ASN A 44 -10.87 5.89 3.87
C ASN A 44 -10.21 5.65 5.24
N GLY A 45 -9.06 4.98 5.27
CA GLY A 45 -8.23 4.70 6.46
C GLY A 45 -6.76 5.04 6.23
N PRO A 46 -5.90 5.01 7.26
CA PRO A 46 -4.45 5.01 7.03
C PRO A 46 -4.03 3.81 6.19
N ALA A 47 -3.13 4.00 5.23
CA ALA A 47 -2.50 2.91 4.49
C ALA A 47 -1.09 2.66 5.04
N ILE A 48 -0.82 1.41 5.42
CA ILE A 48 0.39 1.03 6.15
C ILE A 48 1.05 -0.19 5.51
N GLY A 49 2.39 -0.16 5.38
CA GLY A 49 3.20 -1.27 4.85
C GLY A 49 2.93 -1.52 3.36
N ILE A 50 2.77 -2.80 2.98
CA ILE A 50 2.50 -3.17 1.58
C ILE A 50 1.27 -2.47 0.99
N SER A 51 0.23 -2.18 1.79
CA SER A 51 -0.94 -1.45 1.29
C SER A 51 -0.58 -0.03 0.84
N ALA A 52 0.29 0.66 1.57
CA ALA A 52 0.79 1.99 1.18
C ALA A 52 1.64 1.92 -0.10
N ALA A 53 2.41 0.84 -0.27
CA ALA A 53 3.20 0.60 -1.48
C ALA A 53 2.29 0.33 -2.70
N LEU A 54 1.28 -0.52 -2.54
CA LEU A 54 0.42 -0.96 -3.65
C LEU A 54 -0.48 0.17 -4.19
N ILE A 55 -1.04 1.02 -3.32
CA ILE A 55 -1.90 2.11 -3.80
C ILE A 55 -1.16 3.12 -4.69
N ALA A 56 0.18 3.19 -4.60
CA ALA A 56 0.98 4.09 -5.42
C ALA A 56 0.97 3.73 -6.92
N PHE A 57 0.54 2.51 -7.26
CA PHE A 57 0.32 2.09 -8.65
C PHE A 57 -1.03 2.54 -9.23
N SER A 58 -1.95 3.04 -8.41
CA SER A 58 -3.25 3.50 -8.89
C SER A 58 -3.14 4.77 -9.72
N ASP A 59 -3.94 4.86 -10.79
CA ASP A 59 -3.99 6.03 -11.67
C ASP A 59 -4.54 7.26 -10.93
N PHE A 60 -5.58 7.06 -10.11
CA PHE A 60 -6.18 8.09 -9.27
C PHE A 60 -6.23 7.63 -7.82
N ILE A 61 -5.88 8.54 -6.90
CA ILE A 61 -5.91 8.31 -5.47
C ILE A 61 -6.67 9.45 -4.80
N TYR A 62 -7.77 9.12 -4.14
CA TYR A 62 -8.56 10.04 -3.33
C TYR A 62 -8.44 9.62 -1.87
N CYS A 63 -8.50 10.56 -0.94
CA CYS A 63 -8.48 10.22 0.48
C CYS A 63 -9.45 11.07 1.30
N LEU A 64 -9.70 10.62 2.54
CA LEU A 64 -10.37 11.42 3.56
C LEU A 64 -9.36 12.29 4.34
N PRO A 65 -9.83 13.30 5.09
CA PRO A 65 -8.97 14.11 5.95
C PRO A 65 -8.32 13.26 7.03
N SER A 66 -7.16 13.71 7.53
CA SER A 66 -6.43 13.06 8.63
C SER A 66 -5.97 11.61 8.34
N LYS A 67 -6.05 11.15 7.08
CA LYS A 67 -5.45 9.87 6.64
C LYS A 67 -3.98 10.10 6.26
N PHE A 68 -3.21 9.02 6.26
CA PHE A 68 -1.78 9.10 5.99
C PHE A 68 -1.26 7.82 5.35
N LEU A 69 -0.09 7.91 4.74
CA LEU A 69 0.73 6.76 4.38
C LEU A 69 1.82 6.53 5.42
N LEU A 70 2.11 5.26 5.69
CA LEU A 70 3.25 4.85 6.49
C LEU A 70 3.86 3.57 5.93
N THR A 71 5.15 3.59 5.63
CA THR A 71 5.92 2.42 5.22
C THR A 71 6.97 2.13 6.28
N PRO A 72 6.63 1.45 7.40
CA PRO A 72 7.50 1.31 8.56
C PRO A 72 8.58 0.24 8.35
N PHE A 73 9.09 0.09 7.13
CA PHE A 73 10.01 -0.98 6.75
C PHE A 73 11.31 -0.87 7.54
N SER A 74 11.94 0.30 7.53
CA SER A 74 13.21 0.50 8.24
C SER A 74 13.06 0.34 9.76
N SER A 75 11.96 0.83 10.34
CA SER A 75 11.67 0.64 11.78
C SER A 75 11.44 -0.83 12.17
N LEU A 76 10.97 -1.67 11.24
CA LEU A 76 10.78 -3.10 11.45
C LEU A 76 12.02 -3.94 11.07
N GLY A 77 13.12 -3.32 10.66
CA GLY A 77 14.31 -4.03 10.16
C GLY A 77 14.10 -4.69 8.79
N LEU A 78 13.12 -4.21 8.03
CA LEU A 78 12.80 -4.67 6.68
C LEU A 78 13.35 -3.70 5.63
N VAL A 79 13.51 -4.22 4.42
CA VAL A 79 13.74 -3.42 3.22
C VAL A 79 12.41 -2.98 2.60
N ALA A 80 12.46 -2.03 1.66
CA ALA A 80 11.27 -1.64 0.91
C ALA A 80 10.70 -2.82 0.10
N GLU A 81 9.40 -3.04 0.22
CA GLU A 81 8.63 -4.06 -0.51
C GLU A 81 7.59 -3.41 -1.43
N GLY A 82 6.78 -4.23 -2.12
CA GLY A 82 5.66 -3.72 -2.92
C GLY A 82 6.05 -2.79 -4.07
N GLY A 83 7.32 -2.84 -4.53
CA GLY A 83 7.85 -1.90 -5.52
C GLY A 83 8.03 -0.46 -5.03
N ALA A 84 7.84 -0.20 -3.72
CA ALA A 84 7.83 1.14 -3.14
C ALA A 84 9.10 1.94 -3.43
N SER A 85 10.26 1.30 -3.44
CA SER A 85 11.57 1.93 -3.74
C SER A 85 11.61 2.67 -5.07
N ARG A 86 10.84 2.23 -6.06
CA ARG A 86 10.71 2.89 -7.37
C ARG A 86 9.51 3.81 -7.43
N VAL A 87 8.32 3.29 -7.11
CA VAL A 87 7.07 4.02 -7.34
C VAL A 87 6.90 5.22 -6.41
N PHE A 88 7.44 5.17 -5.18
CA PHE A 88 7.41 6.33 -4.28
C PHE A 88 8.31 7.46 -4.78
N VAL A 89 9.48 7.16 -5.34
CA VAL A 89 10.34 8.20 -5.93
C VAL A 89 9.62 8.90 -7.09
N GLN A 90 8.89 8.14 -7.91
CA GLN A 90 8.11 8.69 -9.03
C GLN A 90 6.91 9.52 -8.58
N ARG A 91 6.21 9.11 -7.51
CA ARG A 91 4.96 9.75 -7.06
C ARG A 91 5.12 10.82 -5.99
N LEU A 92 6.10 10.69 -5.11
CA LEU A 92 6.37 11.62 -4.00
C LEU A 92 7.53 12.58 -4.32
N GLY A 93 8.35 12.25 -5.31
CA GLY A 93 9.68 12.83 -5.48
C GLY A 93 10.69 12.25 -4.47
N ILE A 94 11.99 12.36 -4.80
CA ILE A 94 13.06 11.68 -4.05
C ILE A 94 13.12 12.08 -2.57
N SER A 95 12.95 13.37 -2.25
CA SER A 95 13.07 13.85 -0.87
C SER A 95 11.98 13.28 0.04
N LYS A 96 10.72 13.34 -0.41
CA LYS A 96 9.59 12.81 0.36
C LYS A 96 9.55 11.28 0.36
N ALA A 97 10.01 10.64 -0.71
CA ALA A 97 10.21 9.19 -0.74
C ALA A 97 11.25 8.73 0.31
N ASN A 98 12.34 9.47 0.51
CA ASN A 98 13.32 9.16 1.56
C ASN A 98 12.74 9.33 2.97
N GLU A 99 11.93 10.38 3.21
CA GLU A 99 11.19 10.51 4.46
C GLU A 99 10.28 9.29 4.70
N ALA A 100 9.54 8.85 3.68
CA ALA A 100 8.63 7.72 3.80
C ALA A 100 9.36 6.38 4.02
N LEU A 101 10.39 6.10 3.21
CA LEU A 101 11.02 4.77 3.13
C LEU A 101 12.21 4.59 4.10
N ILE A 102 13.08 5.61 4.20
CA ILE A 102 14.29 5.53 5.03
C ILE A 102 13.96 5.93 6.47
N MET A 103 13.25 7.04 6.65
CA MET A 103 12.91 7.55 7.98
C MET A 103 11.65 6.90 8.57
N SER A 104 10.91 6.07 7.81
CA SER A 104 9.62 5.52 8.23
C SER A 104 8.64 6.60 8.72
N LYS A 105 8.67 7.79 8.11
CA LYS A 105 7.82 8.92 8.50
C LYS A 105 6.40 8.72 7.99
N ARG A 106 5.40 9.08 8.82
CA ARG A 106 4.02 9.23 8.36
C ARG A 106 3.92 10.42 7.40
N ILE A 107 3.34 10.20 6.23
CA ILE A 107 3.10 11.25 5.24
C ILE A 107 1.60 11.57 5.25
N THR A 108 1.24 12.79 5.64
CA THR A 108 -0.17 13.18 5.85
C THR A 108 -0.92 13.35 4.53
N ALA A 109 -2.26 13.32 4.58
CA ALA A 109 -3.12 13.59 3.43
C ALA A 109 -2.75 14.91 2.72
N GLU A 110 -2.44 15.94 3.48
CA GLU A 110 -2.05 17.25 2.97
C GLU A 110 -0.69 17.21 2.28
N GLU A 111 0.31 16.54 2.86
CA GLU A 111 1.61 16.33 2.21
C GLU A 111 1.45 15.51 0.92
N LEU A 112 0.59 14.49 0.92
CA LEU A 112 0.31 13.65 -0.25
C LEU A 112 -0.39 14.44 -1.37
N LEU A 113 -1.30 15.34 -1.02
CA LEU A 113 -1.94 16.24 -1.98
C LEU A 113 -0.92 17.22 -2.57
N GLN A 114 -0.06 17.81 -1.73
CA GLN A 114 0.96 18.78 -2.16
C GLN A 114 1.94 18.21 -3.19
N VAL A 115 2.34 16.94 -3.04
CA VAL A 115 3.26 16.28 -3.98
C VAL A 115 2.56 15.61 -5.16
N GLY A 116 1.22 15.72 -5.26
CA GLY A 116 0.44 15.11 -6.33
C GLY A 116 0.29 13.59 -6.23
N PHE A 117 0.58 13.00 -5.07
CA PHE A 117 0.33 11.57 -4.82
C PHE A 117 -1.17 11.30 -4.74
N VAL A 118 -1.89 12.12 -3.97
CA VAL A 118 -3.36 12.15 -3.89
C VAL A 118 -3.89 13.24 -4.80
N ASN A 119 -4.94 12.93 -5.57
CA ASN A 119 -5.60 13.85 -6.48
C ASN A 119 -6.53 14.82 -5.75
N LYS A 120 -7.26 14.34 -4.72
CA LYS A 120 -8.19 15.15 -3.93
C LYS A 120 -8.46 14.55 -2.55
N ILE A 121 -8.65 15.43 -1.58
CA ILE A 121 -9.16 15.10 -0.25
C ILE A 121 -10.67 15.42 -0.25
N PHE A 122 -11.49 14.44 0.09
CA PHE A 122 -12.95 14.61 0.21
C PHE A 122 -13.35 14.79 1.67
N ASP A 123 -14.05 15.87 1.98
CA ASP A 123 -14.61 16.10 3.31
C ASP A 123 -15.92 15.30 3.45
N VAL A 124 -15.81 14.13 4.06
CA VAL A 124 -16.89 13.18 4.28
C VAL A 124 -16.81 12.71 5.73
N GLU A 125 -17.96 12.61 6.41
CA GLU A 125 -17.98 12.27 7.82
C GLU A 125 -17.57 10.81 8.04
N LYS A 126 -17.02 10.54 9.23
CA LYS A 126 -16.66 9.17 9.62
C LYS A 126 -17.91 8.29 9.62
N GLY A 127 -17.89 7.21 8.84
CA GLY A 127 -19.00 6.27 8.72
C GLY A 127 -19.82 6.44 7.44
N GLU A 128 -19.58 7.49 6.65
CA GLU A 128 -20.20 7.69 5.35
C GLU A 128 -19.39 7.04 4.20
N ASP A 129 -18.95 5.79 4.37
CA ASP A 129 -18.08 5.09 3.39
C ASP A 129 -18.72 5.00 2.00
N GLU A 130 -20.04 4.84 1.92
CA GLU A 130 -20.76 4.81 0.65
C GLU A 130 -20.69 6.14 -0.10
N LYS A 131 -20.86 7.26 0.63
CA LYS A 131 -20.73 8.60 0.08
C LYS A 131 -19.31 8.84 -0.43
N PHE A 132 -18.29 8.46 0.35
CA PHE A 132 -16.91 8.59 -0.07
C PHE A 132 -16.60 7.77 -1.33
N ARG A 133 -17.07 6.52 -1.42
CA ARG A 133 -16.94 5.69 -2.62
C ARG A 133 -17.61 6.32 -3.84
N ASN A 134 -18.80 6.90 -3.68
CA ASN A 134 -19.51 7.60 -4.75
C ASN A 134 -18.78 8.87 -5.20
N CYS A 135 -18.14 9.60 -4.27
CA CYS A 135 -17.27 10.73 -4.60
C CYS A 135 -16.05 10.29 -5.39
N ALA A 136 -15.34 9.25 -4.94
CA ALA A 136 -14.16 8.72 -5.60
C ALA A 136 -14.45 8.15 -7.00
N ALA A 137 -15.65 7.61 -7.23
CA ALA A 137 -16.07 7.11 -8.54
C ALA A 137 -16.40 8.22 -9.56
N ARG A 138 -16.54 9.47 -9.12
CA ARG A 138 -16.95 10.63 -9.94
C ARG A 138 -15.92 11.75 -10.00
N GLY A 139 -14.98 11.77 -9.05
CA GLY A 139 -13.90 12.75 -8.96
C GLY A 139 -12.76 12.41 -9.89
#